data_AF-A0A845MWA4-F1
#
_entry.id   AF-A0A845MWA4-F1
#
_cell.length_a   1.000
_cell.length_b   1.000
_cell.length_c   1.000
_cell.angle_alpha   90.00
_cell.angle_beta   90.00
_cell.angle_gamma   90.00
#
_symmetry.space_group_name_H-M   'P 1'
#
loop_
_entity.id
_entity.type
_entity.pdbx_description
1 polymer ?
#
loop_
_entity_poly.entity_id
_entity_poly.type
_entity_poly.pdbx_seq_one_letter_code
_entity_poly.pdbx_strand_id
1 'polypeptide(L)'
;MRQLLARVIAFLALVAAAPCQAEIYQWRDANGKLHFGDRPPREAPAEKVIPKVQSPGMETLKIETHLQEFTLGNGLHEQTLTAIQHIHDRYRQDLGLDLRGTAEVNLYLFSEQDSFVEWMEARGAKGNPNYAGVFLPATNEVGVWRWSASDEQVAQTILHESSHVLLFQLSPASPVWLHEGLAQYFQTLKILPNGQTVVTALPGAETRIQTWIEKQKLITLRQYLSLDDQAWRKMAHQLNAIPYTVAWGTTAFLMSKPVGRSTLRQLLQDLEKTDRRPTLQRIDHLYPGGLSRMEYDFFRWAQSDMQPHQY
;
A
#
# COMPACT_ATOMS: atom_id res chain seq x y z
N MET A 1 4.57 57.03 48.09
CA MET A 1 3.21 57.15 47.54
C MET A 1 3.31 57.37 46.03
N ARG A 2 2.64 56.50 45.25
CA ARG A 2 2.19 56.67 43.85
C ARG A 2 3.21 56.80 42.71
N GLN A 3 3.43 55.65 42.07
CA GLN A 3 3.43 55.33 40.63
C GLN A 3 3.40 56.46 39.59
N LEU A 4 4.23 56.31 38.55
CA LEU A 4 3.78 56.47 37.16
C LEU A 4 4.57 55.58 36.20
N LEU A 5 3.81 54.79 35.45
CA LEU A 5 4.21 53.89 34.36
C LEU A 5 4.88 54.65 33.21
N ALA A 6 5.90 54.05 32.61
CA ALA A 6 6.26 54.27 31.21
C ALA A 6 6.35 52.91 30.51
N ARG A 7 5.40 52.65 29.60
CA ARG A 7 5.30 51.45 28.77
C ARG A 7 6.35 51.52 27.66
N VAL A 8 7.22 50.52 27.56
CA VAL A 8 8.04 50.28 26.37
C VAL A 8 7.23 49.40 25.42
N ILE A 9 6.86 49.95 24.27
CA ILE A 9 6.18 49.24 23.17
C ILE A 9 7.27 48.50 22.38
N ALA A 10 7.25 47.17 22.42
CA ALA A 10 8.07 46.34 21.54
C ALA A 10 7.39 46.27 20.16
N PHE A 11 8.06 46.78 19.13
CA PHE A 11 7.63 46.66 17.74
C PHE A 11 7.89 45.22 17.27
N LEU A 12 6.82 44.42 17.13
CA LEU A 12 6.85 43.14 16.44
C LEU A 12 6.91 43.39 14.92
N ALA A 13 8.06 43.13 14.29
CA ALA A 13 8.14 43.03 12.84
C ALA A 13 7.61 41.66 12.42
N LEU A 14 6.31 41.58 12.13
CA LEU A 14 5.68 40.42 11.51
C LEU A 14 6.03 40.42 10.01
N VAL A 15 7.05 39.65 9.61
CA VAL A 15 7.29 39.38 8.18
C VAL A 15 6.22 38.39 7.73
N ALA A 16 5.17 38.90 7.09
CA ALA A 16 4.19 38.07 6.40
C ALA A 16 4.89 37.41 5.20
N ALA A 17 5.24 36.13 5.32
CA ALA A 17 5.60 35.31 4.17
C ALA A 17 4.34 35.12 3.32
N ALA A 18 4.23 35.85 2.22
CA ALA A 18 3.21 35.59 1.22
C ALA A 18 3.40 34.16 0.67
N PRO A 19 2.34 33.37 0.49
CA PRO A 19 2.45 32.08 -0.15
C PRO A 19 2.93 32.29 -1.59
N CYS A 20 4.17 31.89 -1.87
CA CYS A 20 4.68 31.83 -3.22
C CYS A 20 4.00 30.63 -3.92
N GLN A 21 2.87 30.87 -4.59
CA GLN A 21 2.35 29.89 -5.54
C GLN A 21 3.32 29.85 -6.72
N ALA A 22 4.16 28.82 -6.77
CA ALA A 22 5.03 28.56 -7.91
C ALA A 22 4.15 28.10 -9.08
N GLU A 23 3.83 29.01 -9.99
CA GLU A 23 3.15 28.69 -11.24
C GLU A 23 4.13 27.97 -12.16
N ILE A 24 3.77 26.77 -12.64
CA ILE A 24 4.59 26.02 -13.59
C ILE A 24 4.09 26.32 -15.00
N TYR A 25 5.02 26.62 -15.91
CA TYR A 25 4.76 26.86 -17.33
C TYR A 25 5.38 25.75 -18.16
N GLN A 26 4.78 25.44 -19.31
CA GLN A 26 5.34 24.60 -20.36
C GLN A 26 5.57 25.42 -21.62
N TRP A 27 6.68 25.20 -22.32
CA TRP A 27 6.95 25.79 -23.63
C TRP A 27 7.79 24.85 -24.48
N ARG A 28 7.80 25.07 -25.80
CA ARG A 28 8.74 24.40 -26.71
C ARG A 28 9.83 25.38 -27.14
N ASP A 29 11.08 24.91 -27.18
CA ASP A 29 12.18 25.71 -27.72
C ASP A 29 12.20 25.70 -29.26
N ALA A 30 13.16 26.43 -29.85
CA ALA A 30 13.34 26.53 -31.30
C ALA A 30 13.61 25.18 -31.99
N ASN A 31 14.05 24.15 -31.24
CA ASN A 31 14.27 22.80 -31.75
C ASN A 31 13.06 21.87 -31.51
N GLY A 32 11.94 22.42 -31.00
CA GLY A 32 10.72 21.67 -30.69
C GLY A 32 10.75 20.91 -29.37
N LYS A 33 11.82 21.04 -28.57
CA LYS A 33 11.98 20.34 -27.28
C LYS A 33 11.10 21.00 -26.22
N LEU A 34 10.35 20.18 -25.49
CA LEU A 34 9.45 20.62 -24.42
C LEU A 34 10.24 20.92 -23.14
N HIS A 35 9.94 22.04 -22.50
CA HIS A 35 10.53 22.50 -21.24
C HIS A 35 9.44 22.86 -20.22
N PHE A 36 9.78 22.78 -18.94
CA PHE A 36 8.92 23.18 -17.83
C PHE A 36 9.69 24.08 -16.84
N GLY A 37 9.03 25.07 -16.25
CA GLY A 37 9.67 25.96 -15.27
C GLY A 37 8.75 27.06 -14.77
N ASP A 38 9.17 27.75 -13.73
CA ASP A 38 8.46 28.89 -13.11
C ASP A 38 8.71 30.23 -13.84
N ARG A 39 9.67 30.24 -14.78
CA ARG A 39 10.04 31.41 -15.59
C ARG A 39 10.14 31.03 -17.08
N PRO A 40 9.05 31.17 -17.85
CA PRO A 40 9.09 30.90 -19.28
C PRO A 40 9.95 31.95 -20.03
N PRO A 41 10.58 31.60 -21.17
CA PRO A 41 11.27 32.54 -22.03
C PRO A 41 10.30 33.58 -22.60
N ARG A 42 10.72 34.85 -22.68
CA ARG A 42 9.87 35.94 -23.23
C ARG A 42 9.51 35.75 -24.71
N GLU A 43 10.29 34.97 -25.43
CA GLU A 43 10.23 34.84 -26.90
C GLU A 43 9.52 33.56 -27.36
N ALA A 44 9.12 32.67 -26.43
CA ALA A 44 8.43 31.44 -26.74
C ALA A 44 6.99 31.48 -26.22
N PRO A 45 5.99 31.02 -27.00
CA PRO A 45 4.65 30.82 -26.46
C PRO A 45 4.73 29.77 -25.35
N ALA A 46 4.36 30.18 -24.14
CA ALA A 46 4.34 29.34 -22.96
C ALA A 46 2.90 29.20 -22.45
N GLU A 47 2.51 27.98 -22.14
CA GLU A 47 1.22 27.68 -21.53
C GLU A 47 1.42 27.45 -20.03
N LYS A 48 0.56 28.06 -19.21
CA LYS A 48 0.54 27.77 -17.78
C LYS A 48 0.07 26.33 -17.58
N VAL A 49 0.92 25.49 -17.01
CA VAL A 49 0.55 24.16 -16.57
C VAL A 49 -0.15 24.32 -15.23
N ILE A 50 -1.47 24.23 -15.25
CA ILE A 50 -2.23 23.96 -14.04
C ILE A 50 -2.04 22.45 -13.81
N PRO A 51 -1.29 22.02 -12.76
CA PRO A 51 -1.27 20.61 -12.43
C PRO A 51 -2.73 20.21 -12.24
N LYS A 52 -3.17 19.13 -12.88
CA LYS A 52 -4.45 18.50 -12.55
C LYS A 52 -4.31 17.90 -11.15
N VAL A 53 -4.23 18.75 -10.13
CA VAL A 53 -4.52 18.35 -8.77
C VAL A 53 -5.97 17.92 -8.83
N GLN A 54 -6.22 16.65 -8.51
CA GLN A 54 -7.56 16.11 -8.40
C GLN A 54 -8.39 17.11 -7.59
N SER A 55 -9.48 17.61 -8.19
CA SER A 55 -10.31 18.64 -7.55
C SER A 55 -10.72 18.16 -6.16
N PRO A 56 -10.63 19.02 -5.12
CA PRO A 56 -11.12 18.67 -3.79
C PRO A 56 -12.61 18.30 -3.92
N GLY A 57 -12.95 17.03 -3.71
CA GLY A 57 -14.34 16.53 -3.80
C GLY A 57 -14.62 15.44 -4.84
N MET A 58 -13.64 14.96 -5.63
CA MET A 58 -13.83 13.69 -6.36
C MET A 58 -13.68 12.51 -5.40
N GLU A 59 -14.69 11.63 -5.36
CA GLU A 59 -14.64 10.35 -4.66
C GLU A 59 -13.48 9.53 -5.23
N THR A 60 -12.49 9.22 -4.38
CA THR A 60 -11.26 8.52 -4.82
C THR A 60 -11.35 7.00 -4.68
N LEU A 61 -12.27 6.53 -3.84
CA LEU A 61 -12.58 5.13 -3.62
C LEU A 61 -14.10 4.99 -3.48
N LYS A 62 -14.66 4.00 -4.16
CA LYS A 62 -16.04 3.56 -4.04
C LYS A 62 -16.04 2.11 -3.56
N ILE A 63 -16.72 1.85 -2.44
CA ILE A 63 -16.89 0.49 -1.89
C ILE A 63 -18.37 0.14 -2.00
N GLU A 64 -18.69 -0.91 -2.76
CA GLU A 64 -20.07 -1.37 -2.95
C GLU A 64 -20.21 -2.82 -2.49
N THR A 65 -21.17 -3.07 -1.62
CA THR A 65 -21.55 -4.44 -1.24
C THR A 65 -22.73 -4.88 -2.09
N HIS A 66 -22.47 -5.73 -3.09
CA HIS A 66 -23.48 -6.23 -4.03
C HIS A 66 -24.25 -7.43 -3.46
N LEU A 67 -23.62 -8.21 -2.57
CA LEU A 67 -24.25 -9.30 -1.83
C LEU A 67 -23.74 -9.32 -0.39
N GLN A 68 -24.67 -9.43 0.57
CA GLN A 68 -24.36 -9.55 1.99
C GLN A 68 -25.27 -10.56 2.68
N GLU A 69 -24.83 -11.82 2.74
CA GLU A 69 -25.58 -12.89 3.43
C GLU A 69 -25.26 -12.98 4.92
N PHE A 70 -24.19 -12.32 5.37
CA PHE A 70 -23.82 -12.22 6.79
C PHE A 70 -23.29 -10.82 7.14
N THR A 71 -23.32 -10.51 8.43
CA THR A 71 -22.71 -9.29 9.00
C THR A 71 -21.72 -9.68 10.08
N LEU A 72 -20.57 -9.03 10.12
CA LEU A 72 -19.59 -9.20 11.20
C LEU A 72 -20.06 -8.46 12.45
N GLY A 73 -20.04 -9.11 13.60
CA GLY A 73 -20.60 -8.60 14.85
C GLY A 73 -19.81 -7.43 15.46
N ASN A 74 -20.37 -6.85 16.53
CA ASN A 74 -19.71 -5.85 17.38
C ASN A 74 -19.15 -4.61 16.65
N GLY A 75 -19.76 -4.23 15.52
CA GLY A 75 -19.31 -3.10 14.70
C GLY A 75 -18.08 -3.41 13.84
N LEU A 76 -17.58 -4.65 13.84
CA LEU A 76 -16.42 -5.04 13.05
C LEU A 76 -16.67 -4.92 11.54
N HIS A 77 -17.93 -5.07 11.09
CA HIS A 77 -18.27 -4.89 9.68
C HIS A 77 -17.94 -3.48 9.20
N GLU A 78 -18.46 -2.44 9.87
CA GLU A 78 -18.18 -1.04 9.56
C GLU A 78 -16.69 -0.70 9.72
N GLN A 79 -16.04 -1.26 10.74
CA GLN A 79 -14.59 -1.10 10.91
C GLN A 79 -13.80 -1.72 9.75
N THR A 80 -14.29 -2.83 9.18
CA THR A 80 -13.66 -3.49 8.02
C THR A 80 -13.80 -2.61 6.78
N LEU A 81 -14.98 -2.04 6.51
CA LEU A 81 -15.17 -1.11 5.40
C LEU A 81 -14.32 0.16 5.56
N THR A 82 -14.26 0.70 6.77
CA THR A 82 -13.41 1.85 7.10
C THR A 82 -11.92 1.50 6.95
N ALA A 83 -11.52 0.28 7.30
CA ALA A 83 -10.16 -0.20 7.13
C ALA A 83 -9.77 -0.29 5.64
N ILE A 84 -10.68 -0.68 4.74
CA ILE A 84 -10.43 -0.64 3.28
C ILE A 84 -10.12 0.78 2.82
N GLN A 85 -10.87 1.79 3.29
CA GLN A 85 -10.57 3.20 3.02
C GLN A 85 -9.18 3.61 3.54
N HIS A 86 -8.83 3.21 4.76
CA HIS A 86 -7.50 3.50 5.30
C HIS A 86 -6.38 2.84 4.49
N ILE A 87 -6.57 1.60 4.01
CA ILE A 87 -5.59 0.92 3.15
C ILE A 87 -5.37 1.71 1.86
N HIS A 88 -6.47 2.12 1.20
CA HIS A 88 -6.42 2.98 0.03
C HIS A 88 -5.65 4.28 0.31
N ASP A 89 -5.96 4.96 1.41
CA ASP A 89 -5.28 6.20 1.79
C ASP A 89 -3.79 5.98 2.06
N ARG A 90 -3.40 4.85 2.66
CA ARG A 90 -1.99 4.48 2.86
C ARG A 90 -1.27 4.20 1.55
N TYR A 91 -1.89 3.50 0.59
CA TYR A 91 -1.30 3.32 -0.74
C TYR A 91 -1.03 4.67 -1.42
N ARG A 92 -1.94 5.63 -1.29
CA ARG A 92 -1.74 6.96 -1.84
C ARG A 92 -0.67 7.76 -1.10
N GLN A 93 -0.81 7.88 0.22
CA GLN A 93 0.01 8.77 1.04
C GLN A 93 1.42 8.22 1.28
N ASP A 94 1.55 6.93 1.62
CA ASP A 94 2.85 6.30 1.90
C ASP A 94 3.53 5.84 0.62
N LEU A 95 2.79 5.23 -0.32
CA LEU A 95 3.40 4.63 -1.51
C LEU A 95 3.37 5.56 -2.74
N GLY A 96 2.73 6.71 -2.65
CA GLY A 96 2.69 7.70 -3.73
C GLY A 96 1.99 7.19 -4.99
N LEU A 97 1.06 6.23 -4.82
CA LEU A 97 0.25 5.70 -5.89
C LEU A 97 -0.96 6.62 -6.11
N ASP A 98 -1.10 7.18 -7.30
CA ASP A 98 -2.24 8.04 -7.65
C ASP A 98 -3.11 7.36 -8.71
N LEU A 99 -4.38 7.13 -8.38
CA LEU A 99 -5.36 6.67 -9.37
C LEU A 99 -5.67 7.78 -10.37
N ARG A 100 -5.73 7.41 -11.64
CA ARG A 100 -6.38 8.22 -12.67
C ARG A 100 -7.89 7.94 -12.68
N GLY A 101 -8.55 8.15 -11.54
CA GLY A 101 -9.98 7.86 -11.36
C GLY A 101 -10.35 7.47 -9.93
N THR A 102 -11.52 6.87 -9.79
CA THR A 102 -12.05 6.29 -8.56
C THR A 102 -11.69 4.81 -8.54
N ALA A 103 -11.02 4.33 -7.49
CA ALA A 103 -10.88 2.89 -7.28
C ALA A 103 -12.24 2.30 -6.87
N GLU A 104 -12.51 1.07 -7.29
CA GLU A 104 -13.74 0.37 -6.95
C GLU A 104 -13.42 -0.91 -6.19
N VAL A 105 -14.18 -1.20 -5.12
CA VAL A 105 -14.13 -2.47 -4.40
C VAL A 105 -15.56 -3.02 -4.33
N ASN A 106 -15.83 -4.07 -5.12
CA ASN A 106 -17.15 -4.68 -5.25
C ASN A 106 -17.24 -5.95 -4.39
N LEU A 107 -17.84 -5.86 -3.21
CA LEU A 107 -17.91 -6.94 -2.21
C LEU A 107 -19.10 -7.88 -2.45
N TYR A 108 -18.83 -9.18 -2.37
CA TYR A 108 -19.82 -10.26 -2.32
C TYR A 108 -19.51 -11.16 -1.12
N LEU A 109 -20.40 -11.17 -0.13
CA LEU A 109 -20.23 -11.87 1.14
C LEU A 109 -21.25 -13.01 1.26
N PHE A 110 -20.75 -14.25 1.26
CA PHE A 110 -21.56 -15.48 1.25
C PHE A 110 -21.58 -16.15 2.63
N SER A 111 -22.72 -16.67 3.05
CA SER A 111 -22.82 -17.48 4.26
C SER A 111 -22.30 -18.90 4.01
N GLU A 112 -22.57 -19.44 2.82
CA GLU A 112 -22.24 -20.82 2.44
C GLU A 112 -21.12 -20.90 1.40
N GLN A 113 -20.27 -21.92 1.52
CA GLN A 113 -19.14 -22.16 0.62
C GLN A 113 -19.60 -22.48 -0.80
N ASP A 114 -20.67 -23.26 -0.95
CA ASP A 114 -21.18 -23.69 -2.26
C ASP A 114 -21.64 -22.49 -3.11
N SER A 115 -22.41 -21.56 -2.51
CA SER A 115 -22.82 -20.32 -3.17
C SER A 115 -21.63 -19.46 -3.63
N PHE A 116 -20.57 -19.41 -2.82
CA PHE A 116 -19.33 -18.71 -3.16
C PHE A 116 -18.60 -19.38 -4.33
N VAL A 117 -18.50 -20.72 -4.34
CA VAL A 117 -17.89 -21.47 -5.44
C VAL A 117 -18.68 -21.29 -6.73
N GLU A 118 -20.01 -21.42 -6.69
CA GLU A 118 -20.88 -21.17 -7.85
C GLU A 118 -20.70 -19.76 -8.41
N TRP A 119 -20.63 -18.75 -7.53
CA TRP A 119 -20.40 -17.35 -7.91
C TRP A 119 -19.05 -17.13 -8.60
N MET A 120 -17.99 -17.80 -8.12
CA MET A 120 -16.65 -17.76 -8.75
C MET A 120 -16.65 -18.42 -10.13
N GLU A 121 -17.23 -19.62 -10.24
CA GLU A 121 -17.27 -20.40 -11.48
C GLU A 121 -18.09 -19.69 -12.56
N ALA A 122 -19.18 -19.03 -12.18
CA ALA A 122 -19.98 -18.20 -13.07
C ALA A 122 -19.20 -17.03 -13.70
N ARG A 123 -18.06 -16.64 -13.09
CA ARG A 123 -17.13 -15.60 -13.58
C ARG A 123 -15.92 -16.17 -14.31
N GLY A 124 -15.89 -17.47 -14.55
CA GLY A 124 -14.79 -18.16 -15.22
C GLY A 124 -13.53 -18.32 -14.36
N ALA A 125 -13.61 -18.03 -13.06
CA ALA A 125 -12.55 -18.36 -12.12
C ALA A 125 -12.60 -19.86 -11.81
N LYS A 126 -11.44 -20.49 -11.64
CA LYS A 126 -11.39 -21.90 -11.20
C LYS A 126 -11.79 -21.96 -9.74
N GLY A 127 -12.99 -22.49 -9.47
CA GLY A 127 -13.44 -22.77 -8.11
C GLY A 127 -12.47 -23.71 -7.41
N ASN A 128 -11.77 -23.22 -6.39
CA ASN A 128 -11.09 -24.08 -5.43
C ASN A 128 -11.86 -23.95 -4.12
N PRO A 129 -12.49 -25.04 -3.62
CA PRO A 129 -13.25 -24.97 -2.38
C PRO A 129 -12.35 -24.53 -1.20
N ASN A 130 -11.04 -24.75 -1.26
CA ASN A 130 -10.15 -24.34 -0.17
C ASN A 130 -9.92 -22.83 -0.05
N TYR A 131 -10.47 -22.01 -0.96
CA TYR A 131 -10.35 -20.55 -0.87
C TYR A 131 -11.33 -19.99 0.15
N ALA A 132 -10.80 -19.24 1.11
CA ALA A 132 -11.59 -18.45 2.07
C ALA A 132 -12.16 -17.17 1.44
N GLY A 133 -11.48 -16.65 0.42
CA GLY A 133 -11.90 -15.52 -0.39
C GLY A 133 -11.09 -15.47 -1.68
N VAL A 134 -11.54 -14.65 -2.63
CA VAL A 134 -10.83 -14.35 -3.88
C VAL A 134 -11.05 -12.91 -4.31
N PHE A 135 -10.05 -12.40 -5.01
CA PHE A 135 -10.12 -11.19 -5.82
C PHE A 135 -10.23 -11.54 -7.32
N LEU A 136 -11.14 -10.88 -8.03
CA LEU A 136 -11.32 -11.00 -9.48
C LEU A 136 -10.95 -9.68 -10.21
N PRO A 137 -9.81 -9.63 -10.93
CA PRO A 137 -9.29 -8.40 -11.53
C PRO A 137 -10.15 -7.78 -12.63
N ALA A 138 -10.89 -8.60 -13.38
CA ALA A 138 -11.65 -8.12 -14.54
C ALA A 138 -12.83 -7.20 -14.15
N THR A 139 -13.30 -7.32 -12.90
CA THR A 139 -14.54 -6.71 -12.41
C THR A 139 -14.35 -5.99 -11.05
N ASN A 140 -13.12 -5.93 -10.54
CA ASN A 140 -12.78 -5.38 -9.22
C ASN A 140 -13.59 -6.01 -8.07
N GLU A 141 -13.92 -7.30 -8.20
CA GLU A 141 -14.77 -8.00 -7.24
C GLU A 141 -13.96 -8.72 -6.18
N VAL A 142 -14.48 -8.69 -4.95
CA VAL A 142 -14.01 -9.46 -3.80
C VAL A 142 -15.13 -10.39 -3.39
N GLY A 143 -14.88 -11.70 -3.48
CA GLY A 143 -15.77 -12.72 -2.92
C GLY A 143 -15.19 -13.29 -1.64
N VAL A 144 -15.96 -13.34 -0.56
CA VAL A 144 -15.56 -13.98 0.69
C VAL A 144 -16.75 -14.76 1.24
N TRP A 145 -16.54 -16.00 1.65
CA TRP A 145 -17.56 -16.77 2.37
C TRP A 145 -17.25 -16.84 3.87
N ARG A 146 -18.27 -17.15 4.69
CA ARG A 146 -18.14 -17.25 6.15
C ARG A 146 -17.44 -18.54 6.58
N TRP A 147 -16.16 -18.65 6.22
CA TRP A 147 -15.33 -19.83 6.44
C TRP A 147 -14.92 -20.08 7.90
N SER A 148 -15.10 -19.08 8.76
CA SER A 148 -14.76 -19.16 10.18
C SER A 148 -15.87 -18.57 11.05
N ALA A 149 -16.01 -19.13 12.26
CA ALA A 149 -16.82 -18.54 13.32
C ALA A 149 -16.19 -17.27 13.93
N SER A 150 -14.90 -17.04 13.72
CA SER A 150 -14.23 -15.79 14.13
C SER A 150 -14.47 -14.72 13.07
N ASP A 151 -15.24 -13.71 13.44
CA ASP A 151 -15.47 -12.54 12.60
C ASP A 151 -14.17 -11.81 12.27
N GLU A 152 -13.17 -11.83 13.16
CA GLU A 152 -11.84 -11.28 12.90
C GLU A 152 -11.12 -11.99 11.76
N GLN A 153 -11.20 -13.32 11.70
CA GLN A 153 -10.55 -14.08 10.61
C GLN A 153 -11.22 -13.80 9.25
N VAL A 154 -12.55 -13.65 9.25
CA VAL A 154 -13.30 -13.29 8.04
C VAL A 154 -12.99 -11.83 7.63
N ALA A 155 -12.93 -10.89 8.60
CA ALA A 155 -12.52 -9.51 8.35
C ALA A 155 -11.12 -9.42 7.73
N GLN A 156 -10.15 -10.17 8.27
CA GLN A 156 -8.79 -10.24 7.70
C GLN A 156 -8.81 -10.73 6.25
N THR A 157 -9.68 -11.69 5.92
CA THR A 157 -9.83 -12.17 4.54
C THR A 157 -10.39 -11.09 3.63
N ILE A 158 -11.42 -10.35 4.07
CA ILE A 158 -11.97 -9.21 3.31
C ILE A 158 -10.89 -8.15 3.07
N LEU A 159 -10.10 -7.80 4.09
CA LEU A 159 -9.01 -6.84 3.96
C LEU A 159 -7.89 -7.34 3.04
N HIS A 160 -7.56 -8.63 3.09
CA HIS A 160 -6.55 -9.24 2.21
C HIS A 160 -6.96 -9.11 0.74
N GLU A 161 -8.17 -9.57 0.39
CA GLU A 161 -8.65 -9.53 -0.99
C GLU A 161 -8.91 -8.10 -1.48
N SER A 162 -9.41 -7.22 -0.60
CA SER A 162 -9.58 -5.79 -0.93
C SER A 162 -8.25 -5.10 -1.18
N SER A 163 -7.18 -5.48 -0.47
CA SER A 163 -5.83 -4.95 -0.71
C SER A 163 -5.33 -5.31 -2.11
N HIS A 164 -5.61 -6.53 -2.60
CA HIS A 164 -5.30 -6.92 -3.98
C HIS A 164 -6.05 -6.07 -4.99
N VAL A 165 -7.36 -5.87 -4.81
CA VAL A 165 -8.20 -5.04 -5.70
C VAL A 165 -7.67 -3.61 -5.78
N LEU A 166 -7.36 -3.00 -4.63
CA LEU A 166 -6.84 -1.64 -4.56
C LEU A 166 -5.49 -1.54 -5.26
N LEU A 167 -4.54 -2.43 -4.92
CA LEU A 167 -3.21 -2.39 -5.52
C LEU A 167 -3.26 -2.67 -7.03
N PHE A 168 -4.11 -3.58 -7.49
CA PHE A 168 -4.23 -3.90 -8.91
C PHE A 168 -4.71 -2.69 -9.73
N GLN A 169 -5.65 -1.90 -9.21
CA GLN A 169 -6.12 -0.68 -9.88
C GLN A 169 -5.11 0.48 -9.82
N LEU A 170 -4.28 0.51 -8.75
CA LEU A 170 -3.28 1.55 -8.52
C LEU A 170 -1.93 1.25 -9.21
N SER A 171 -1.55 -0.03 -9.35
CA SER A 171 -0.28 -0.49 -9.87
C SER A 171 -0.35 -1.95 -10.37
N PRO A 172 -0.99 -2.20 -11.53
CA PRO A 172 -1.27 -3.56 -12.02
C PRO A 172 -0.02 -4.38 -12.38
N ALA A 173 1.10 -3.71 -12.69
CA ALA A 173 2.36 -4.37 -13.04
C ALA A 173 3.24 -4.71 -11.81
N SER A 174 2.75 -4.45 -10.59
CA SER A 174 3.44 -4.77 -9.35
C SER A 174 3.82 -6.27 -9.27
N PRO A 175 5.02 -6.60 -8.75
CA PRO A 175 5.47 -7.99 -8.66
C PRO A 175 4.67 -8.76 -7.62
N VAL A 176 4.52 -10.08 -7.81
CA VAL A 176 3.69 -10.94 -6.95
C VAL A 176 4.06 -10.83 -5.46
N TRP A 177 5.35 -10.76 -5.11
CA TRP A 177 5.76 -10.62 -3.73
C TRP A 177 5.22 -9.34 -3.06
N LEU A 178 5.06 -8.26 -3.83
CA LEU A 178 4.57 -6.99 -3.31
C LEU A 178 3.04 -7.00 -3.18
N HIS A 179 2.33 -7.64 -4.13
CA HIS A 179 0.90 -7.91 -3.99
C HIS A 179 0.59 -8.69 -2.73
N GLU A 180 1.18 -9.87 -2.58
CA GLU A 180 0.99 -10.73 -1.42
C GLU A 180 1.48 -10.06 -0.13
N GLY A 181 2.63 -9.39 -0.19
CA GLY A 181 3.22 -8.74 0.96
C GLY A 181 2.37 -7.59 1.51
N LEU A 182 1.82 -6.74 0.64
CA LEU A 182 0.93 -5.64 1.06
C LEU A 182 -0.43 -6.17 1.52
N ALA A 183 -0.99 -7.17 0.85
CA ALA A 183 -2.24 -7.81 1.28
C ALA A 183 -2.10 -8.45 2.67
N GLN A 184 -1.03 -9.20 2.90
CA GLN A 184 -0.73 -9.80 4.20
C GLN A 184 -0.33 -8.80 5.27
N TYR A 185 0.26 -7.68 4.88
CA TYR A 185 0.57 -6.60 5.81
C TYR A 185 -0.72 -5.91 6.27
N PHE A 186 -1.58 -5.51 5.34
CA PHE A 186 -2.79 -4.75 5.65
C PHE A 186 -3.96 -5.60 6.16
N GLN A 187 -3.97 -6.93 5.96
CA GLN A 187 -5.03 -7.76 6.52
C GLN A 187 -5.12 -7.68 8.05
N THR A 188 -4.05 -7.32 8.75
CA THR A 188 -4.04 -7.18 10.21
C THR A 188 -4.36 -5.76 10.69
N LEU A 189 -4.74 -4.85 9.78
CA LEU A 189 -5.11 -3.48 10.13
C LEU A 189 -6.35 -3.49 11.05
N LYS A 190 -6.25 -2.74 12.14
CA LYS A 190 -7.34 -2.49 13.09
C LYS A 190 -7.49 -1.01 13.35
N ILE A 191 -8.72 -0.59 13.60
CA ILE A 191 -9.05 0.76 14.04
C ILE A 191 -9.21 0.73 15.56
N LEU A 192 -8.41 1.52 16.26
CA LEU A 192 -8.46 1.64 17.71
C LEU A 192 -9.60 2.58 18.14
N PRO A 193 -10.09 2.49 19.40
CA PRO A 193 -11.18 3.35 19.89
C PRO A 193 -10.89 4.86 19.81
N ASN A 194 -9.62 5.26 19.75
CA ASN A 194 -9.17 6.64 19.60
C ASN A 194 -9.11 7.11 18.14
N GLY A 195 -9.52 6.27 17.17
CA GLY A 195 -9.48 6.55 15.74
C GLY A 195 -8.13 6.32 15.07
N GLN A 196 -7.08 5.98 15.81
CA GLN A 196 -5.79 5.60 15.23
C GLN A 196 -5.87 4.21 14.60
N THR A 197 -5.04 3.97 13.60
CA THR A 197 -4.95 2.64 12.98
C THR A 197 -3.68 1.93 13.44
N VAL A 198 -3.78 0.62 13.63
CA VAL A 198 -2.63 -0.22 13.97
C VAL A 198 -2.57 -1.41 13.03
N VAL A 199 -1.39 -1.71 12.52
CA VAL A 199 -1.09 -2.92 11.77
C VAL A 199 -0.18 -3.80 12.62
N THR A 200 -0.66 -4.98 13.00
CA THR A 200 0.10 -5.92 13.85
C THR A 200 0.86 -6.94 13.01
N ALA A 201 1.79 -7.67 13.63
CA ALA A 201 2.43 -8.78 12.95
C ALA A 201 1.42 -9.84 12.47
N LEU A 202 1.70 -10.47 11.33
CA LEU A 202 0.86 -11.54 10.80
C LEU A 202 0.99 -12.77 11.72
N PRO A 203 -0.13 -13.36 12.20
CA PRO A 203 -0.09 -14.49 13.11
C PRO A 203 0.81 -15.63 12.61
N GLY A 204 1.76 -16.03 13.46
CA GLY A 204 2.74 -17.08 13.20
C GLY A 204 3.84 -16.72 12.19
N ALA A 205 3.75 -15.60 11.46
CA ALA A 205 4.78 -15.19 10.52
C ALA A 205 6.07 -14.77 11.23
N GLU A 206 5.93 -14.00 12.31
CA GLU A 206 7.05 -13.62 13.18
C GLU A 206 7.81 -14.87 13.69
N THR A 207 7.10 -15.81 14.31
CA THR A 207 7.68 -17.05 14.82
C THR A 207 8.36 -17.87 13.72
N ARG A 208 7.77 -17.94 12.52
CA ARG A 208 8.38 -18.63 11.37
C ARG A 208 9.69 -17.97 10.94
N ILE A 209 9.70 -16.63 10.82
CA ILE A 209 10.90 -15.88 10.44
C ILE A 209 12.00 -16.04 11.49
N GLN A 210 11.68 -15.86 12.77
CA GLN A 210 12.63 -16.03 13.87
C GLN A 210 13.21 -17.46 13.89
N THR A 211 12.37 -18.49 13.71
CA THR A 211 12.81 -19.88 13.59
C THR A 211 13.76 -20.10 12.40
N TRP A 212 13.50 -19.45 11.26
CA TRP A 212 14.38 -19.54 10.09
C TRP A 212 15.71 -18.81 10.29
N ILE A 213 15.73 -17.72 11.05
CA ILE A 213 16.96 -17.02 11.43
C ILE A 213 17.80 -17.91 12.34
N GLU A 214 17.21 -18.45 13.41
CA GLU A 214 17.90 -19.34 14.36
C GLU A 214 18.53 -20.55 13.67
N LYS A 215 17.82 -21.13 12.70
CA LYS A 215 18.29 -22.30 11.93
C LYS A 215 19.20 -21.94 10.76
N GLN A 216 19.50 -20.66 10.54
CA GLN A 216 20.26 -20.16 9.37
C GLN A 216 19.65 -20.62 8.03
N LYS A 217 18.31 -20.68 7.97
CA LYS A 217 17.52 -21.13 6.82
C LYS A 217 16.67 -20.02 6.20
N LEU A 218 16.73 -18.80 6.72
CA LEU A 218 16.02 -17.67 6.12
C LEU A 218 16.64 -17.37 4.74
N ILE A 219 15.80 -17.37 3.70
CA ILE A 219 16.23 -16.92 2.37
C ILE A 219 16.69 -15.47 2.43
N THR A 220 17.82 -15.16 1.78
CA THR A 220 18.35 -13.79 1.74
C THR A 220 17.41 -12.86 0.95
N LEU A 221 17.39 -11.57 1.27
CA LEU A 221 16.63 -10.60 0.47
C LEU A 221 17.12 -10.55 -0.97
N ARG A 222 18.43 -10.68 -1.19
CA ARG A 222 18.99 -10.79 -2.55
C ARG A 222 18.41 -11.97 -3.33
N GLN A 223 18.37 -13.17 -2.74
CA GLN A 223 17.80 -14.34 -3.40
C GLN A 223 16.29 -14.18 -3.62
N TYR A 224 15.56 -13.72 -2.61
CA TYR A 224 14.11 -13.59 -2.68
C TYR A 224 13.65 -12.54 -3.69
N LEU A 225 14.24 -11.34 -3.67
CA LEU A 225 13.90 -10.23 -4.57
C LEU A 225 14.42 -10.44 -6.00
N SER A 226 15.21 -11.48 -6.25
CA SER A 226 15.64 -11.89 -7.59
C SER A 226 14.66 -12.83 -8.30
N LEU A 227 13.67 -13.35 -7.57
CA LEU A 227 12.68 -14.27 -8.14
C LEU A 227 11.74 -13.53 -9.09
N ASP A 228 11.59 -14.06 -10.30
CA ASP A 228 10.44 -13.72 -11.14
C ASP A 228 9.16 -14.41 -10.64
N ASP A 229 8.02 -14.07 -11.24
CA ASP A 229 6.72 -14.62 -10.80
C ASP A 229 6.63 -16.14 -10.97
N GLN A 230 7.28 -16.71 -11.99
CA GLN A 230 7.23 -18.14 -12.24
C GLN A 230 8.01 -18.89 -11.17
N ALA A 231 9.22 -18.43 -10.85
CA ALA A 231 10.04 -18.96 -9.78
C ALA A 231 9.37 -18.78 -8.41
N TRP A 232 8.75 -17.62 -8.18
CA TRP A 232 7.99 -17.36 -6.96
C TRP A 232 6.81 -18.32 -6.80
N ARG A 233 6.00 -18.50 -7.85
CA ARG A 233 4.86 -19.44 -7.85
C ARG A 233 5.30 -20.88 -7.66
N LYS A 234 6.40 -21.29 -8.31
CA LYS A 234 7.00 -22.61 -8.10
C LYS A 234 7.42 -22.80 -6.64
N MET A 235 8.04 -21.79 -6.03
CA MET A 235 8.38 -21.83 -4.61
C MET A 235 7.14 -21.95 -3.72
N ALA A 236 6.07 -21.23 -4.05
CA ALA A 236 4.80 -21.27 -3.31
C ALA A 236 4.17 -22.66 -3.35
N HIS A 237 4.19 -23.32 -4.51
CA HIS A 237 3.69 -24.69 -4.64
C HIS A 237 4.53 -25.74 -3.90
N GLN A 238 5.85 -25.53 -3.78
CA GLN A 238 6.77 -26.53 -3.20
C GLN A 238 6.96 -26.40 -1.69
N LEU A 239 6.92 -25.17 -1.18
CA LEU A 239 7.32 -24.85 0.20
C LEU A 239 6.18 -24.18 1.00
N ASN A 240 4.97 -24.15 0.42
CA ASN A 240 3.73 -23.55 0.92
C ASN A 240 3.92 -22.16 1.54
N ALA A 241 4.24 -22.09 2.83
CA ALA A 241 4.23 -20.84 3.60
C ALA A 241 5.46 -19.93 3.40
N ILE A 242 6.56 -20.41 2.82
CA ILE A 242 7.82 -19.65 2.75
C ILE A 242 7.69 -18.35 1.96
N PRO A 243 7.34 -18.37 0.65
CA PRO A 243 7.40 -17.15 -0.15
C PRO A 243 6.38 -16.11 0.31
N TYR A 244 5.22 -16.53 0.83
CA TYR A 244 4.25 -15.64 1.46
C TYR A 244 4.79 -15.02 2.76
N THR A 245 5.34 -15.83 3.68
CA THR A 245 5.88 -15.31 4.94
C THR A 245 7.02 -14.31 4.70
N VAL A 246 7.86 -14.55 3.70
CA VAL A 246 8.93 -13.62 3.32
C VAL A 246 8.38 -12.38 2.61
N ALA A 247 7.29 -12.49 1.84
CA ALA A 247 6.59 -11.34 1.24
C ALA A 247 6.08 -10.39 2.34
N TRP A 248 5.37 -10.94 3.33
CA TRP A 248 4.92 -10.19 4.50
C TRP A 248 6.11 -9.58 5.25
N GLY A 249 7.14 -10.36 5.57
CA GLY A 249 8.28 -9.88 6.34
C GLY A 249 9.03 -8.75 5.63
N THR A 250 9.26 -8.87 4.33
CA THR A 250 9.91 -7.84 3.52
C THR A 250 9.07 -6.57 3.48
N THR A 251 7.76 -6.69 3.32
CA THR A 251 6.84 -5.55 3.26
C THR A 251 6.72 -4.86 4.61
N ALA A 252 6.50 -5.62 5.69
CA ALA A 252 6.44 -5.09 7.06
C ALA A 252 7.75 -4.36 7.42
N PHE A 253 8.90 -4.94 7.11
CA PHE A 253 10.20 -4.27 7.29
C PHE A 253 10.27 -2.93 6.54
N LEU A 254 9.92 -2.91 5.26
CA LEU A 254 9.98 -1.69 4.46
C LEU A 254 8.97 -0.64 4.96
N MET A 255 7.78 -1.05 5.41
CA MET A 255 6.79 -0.14 5.98
C MET A 255 7.20 0.40 7.36
N SER A 256 8.04 -0.30 8.11
CA SER A 256 8.39 0.02 9.50
C SER A 256 9.11 1.36 9.71
N LYS A 257 9.81 1.87 8.69
CA LYS A 257 10.62 3.09 8.79
C LYS A 257 10.42 3.99 7.57
N PRO A 258 10.58 5.33 7.71
CA PRO A 258 10.46 6.27 6.59
C PRO A 258 11.36 5.92 5.39
N VAL A 259 12.56 5.40 5.63
CA VAL A 259 13.50 5.00 4.58
C VAL A 259 12.97 3.84 3.72
N GLY A 260 12.36 2.83 4.34
CA GLY A 260 11.78 1.71 3.62
C GLY A 260 10.53 2.10 2.85
N ARG A 261 9.65 2.93 3.45
CA ARG A 261 8.48 3.50 2.78
C ARG A 261 8.86 4.34 1.56
N SER A 262 9.89 5.18 1.70
CA SER A 262 10.44 5.96 0.58
C SER A 262 11.03 5.08 -0.52
N THR A 263 11.65 3.96 -0.15
CA THR A 263 12.16 2.97 -1.12
C THR A 263 11.02 2.31 -1.89
N LEU A 264 9.99 1.81 -1.20
CA LEU A 264 8.79 1.24 -1.83
C LEU A 264 8.09 2.24 -2.76
N ARG A 265 7.89 3.48 -2.29
CA ARG A 265 7.32 4.56 -3.08
C ARG A 265 8.10 4.78 -4.38
N GLN A 266 9.42 4.89 -4.32
CA GLN A 266 10.23 5.10 -5.52
C GLN A 266 10.20 3.90 -6.47
N LEU A 267 10.22 2.68 -5.94
CA LEU A 267 10.08 1.46 -6.75
C LEU A 267 8.75 1.42 -7.51
N LEU A 268 7.65 1.73 -6.82
CA LEU A 268 6.33 1.78 -7.43
C LEU A 268 6.22 2.93 -8.44
N GLN A 269 6.75 4.10 -8.14
CA GLN A 269 6.79 5.22 -9.08
C GLN A 269 7.61 4.92 -10.34
N ASP A 270 8.74 4.23 -10.22
CA ASP A 270 9.53 3.81 -11.37
C ASP A 270 8.76 2.78 -12.20
N LEU A 271 8.09 1.83 -11.54
CA LEU A 271 7.25 0.84 -12.19
C LEU A 271 6.13 1.50 -12.97
N GLU A 272 5.35 2.40 -12.36
CA GLU A 272 4.26 3.12 -13.04
C GLU A 272 4.74 4.02 -14.20
N LYS A 273 5.97 4.54 -14.13
CA LYS A 273 6.54 5.39 -15.20
C LYS A 273 7.10 4.59 -16.37
N THR A 274 7.59 3.38 -16.12
CA THR A 274 8.40 2.64 -17.09
C THR A 274 7.77 1.32 -17.53
N ASP A 275 6.72 0.87 -16.84
CA ASP A 275 6.15 -0.47 -16.96
C ASP A 275 7.21 -1.58 -16.76
N ARG A 276 8.24 -1.29 -15.97
CA ARG A 276 9.33 -2.22 -15.67
C ARG A 276 9.36 -2.55 -14.20
N ARG A 277 9.49 -3.84 -13.93
CA ARG A 277 9.61 -4.36 -12.57
C ARG A 277 10.89 -3.88 -11.88
N PRO A 278 10.86 -3.71 -10.55
CA PRO A 278 12.04 -3.50 -9.73
C PRO A 278 13.14 -4.52 -10.05
N THR A 279 14.34 -4.03 -10.38
CA THR A 279 15.53 -4.86 -10.47
C THR A 279 16.32 -4.78 -9.17
N LEU A 280 17.12 -5.81 -8.86
CA LEU A 280 18.04 -5.75 -7.71
C LEU A 280 18.98 -4.54 -7.78
N GLN A 281 19.43 -4.17 -8.98
CA GLN A 281 20.28 -2.98 -9.18
C GLN A 281 19.53 -1.70 -8.82
N ARG A 282 18.24 -1.60 -9.17
CA ARG A 282 17.44 -0.43 -8.82
C ARG A 282 17.17 -0.37 -7.32
N ILE A 283 16.87 -1.50 -6.68
CA ILE A 283 16.70 -1.59 -5.23
C ILE A 283 17.99 -1.19 -4.50
N ASP A 284 19.14 -1.68 -4.97
CA ASP A 284 20.47 -1.32 -4.46
C ASP A 284 20.75 0.18 -4.57
N HIS A 285 20.32 0.82 -5.65
CA HIS A 285 20.47 2.27 -5.80
C HIS A 285 19.54 3.08 -4.89
N LEU A 286 18.31 2.60 -4.66
CA LEU A 286 17.29 3.34 -3.93
C LEU A 286 17.42 3.24 -2.41
N TYR A 287 17.81 2.06 -1.89
CA TYR A 287 17.94 1.87 -0.45
C TYR A 287 19.27 2.45 0.04
N PRO A 288 19.29 3.36 1.03
CA PRO A 288 20.53 3.93 1.55
C PRO A 288 21.50 2.86 2.07
N GLY A 289 22.70 2.83 1.50
CA GLY A 289 23.72 1.81 1.80
C GLY A 289 23.61 0.53 0.97
N GLY A 290 22.69 0.47 0.01
CA GLY A 290 22.56 -0.63 -0.93
C GLY A 290 21.82 -1.85 -0.41
N LEU A 291 21.69 -2.85 -1.26
CA LEU A 291 20.97 -4.09 -0.98
C LEU A 291 21.61 -4.87 0.17
N SER A 292 22.94 -4.83 0.31
CA SER A 292 23.64 -5.44 1.43
C SER A 292 23.26 -4.79 2.77
N ARG A 293 23.09 -3.45 2.78
CA ARG A 293 22.62 -2.74 3.97
C ARG A 293 21.15 -3.04 4.26
N MET A 294 20.31 -3.04 3.23
CA MET A 294 18.90 -3.43 3.33
C MET A 294 18.75 -4.82 3.95
N GLU A 295 19.56 -5.79 3.52
CA GLU A 295 19.55 -7.14 4.07
C GLU A 295 19.96 -7.18 5.53
N TYR A 296 21.04 -6.50 5.91
CA TYR A 296 21.44 -6.36 7.31
C TYR A 296 20.33 -5.73 8.17
N ASP A 297 19.73 -4.63 7.70
CA ASP A 297 18.68 -3.92 8.44
C ASP A 297 17.41 -4.77 8.56
N PHE A 298 17.08 -5.57 7.53
CA PHE A 298 16.00 -6.56 7.56
C PHE A 298 16.25 -7.65 8.61
N PHE A 299 17.44 -8.26 8.63
CA PHE A 299 17.78 -9.25 9.65
C PHE A 299 17.70 -8.68 11.06
N ARG A 300 18.17 -7.45 11.27
CA ARG A 300 18.10 -6.76 12.56
C ARG A 300 16.66 -6.47 12.99
N TRP A 301 15.80 -6.07 12.05
CA TRP A 301 14.37 -5.89 12.30
C TRP A 301 13.67 -7.24 12.58
N ALA A 302 14.04 -8.30 11.86
CA ALA A 302 13.43 -9.61 12.01
C ALA A 302 13.87 -10.36 13.28
N GLN A 303 14.96 -9.91 13.93
CA GLN A 303 15.41 -10.39 15.24
C GLN A 303 14.78 -9.63 16.41
N SER A 304 14.07 -8.52 16.16
CA SER A 304 13.28 -7.84 17.20
C SER A 304 11.85 -8.39 17.24
N ASP A 305 11.04 -7.85 18.14
CA ASP A 305 9.63 -8.25 18.33
C ASP A 305 8.69 -7.77 17.20
N MET A 306 9.21 -7.37 16.03
CA MET A 306 8.45 -6.89 14.86
C MET A 306 7.25 -5.99 15.23
N GLN A 307 7.53 -4.96 16.05
CA GLN A 307 6.54 -4.14 16.75
C GLN A 307 5.42 -3.62 15.82
N PRO A 308 4.17 -3.53 16.31
CA PRO A 308 3.06 -3.01 15.51
C PRO A 308 3.31 -1.61 14.96
N HIS A 309 2.80 -1.33 13.76
CA HIS A 309 2.89 0.00 13.16
C HIS A 309 1.61 0.79 13.43
N GLN A 310 1.75 1.98 14.01
CA GLN A 310 0.66 2.90 14.28
C GLN A 310 0.65 4.03 13.24
N TYR A 311 -0.54 4.39 12.75
CA TYR A 311 -0.77 5.53 11.85
C TYR A 311 -1.89 6.42 12.37
#